data_AF-A0A7C2ZS41-F1
#
_entry.id   AF-A0A7C2ZS41-F1
#
_cell.length_a   1.000
_cell.length_b   1.000
_cell.length_c   1.000
_cell.angle_alpha   90.00
_cell.angle_beta   90.00
_cell.angle_gamma   90.00
#
_symmetry.space_group_name_H-M   'P 1'
#
loop_
_entity.id
_entity.type
_entity.pdbx_description
1 polymer ?
#
loop_
_entity_poly.entity_id
_entity_poly.type
_entity_poly.pdbx_seq_one_letter_code
_entity_poly.pdbx_strand_id
1 'polypeptide(L)'
;MNDKRNQNPAEDLKKLKEIPKWTRKYAQNRMLTTFVLIVMTCLISVSIGVPLLLVWIAFVKGNMILAGVGIALLVAILIFLIIFLSKFGGKNRGLIDQKIERWIYGKEGTTSMPVPKLTKKKKWLDLVVAMIFMVCLLGSMFLSMEGYIAFKYLQPVSAIYIVPFFVFQYFLQRPRLGPLVLICPILYAIHAILIVAGVPIFFTGNLGMLSIGLPVFGYTFLAYMIGHLYSRYALKKLKGVTHLEGDAADGA
;
A
#
# COMPACT_ATOMS: atom_id res chain seq x y z
N MET A 1 36.01 44.21 -6.60
CA MET A 1 34.92 44.28 -5.59
C MET A 1 34.93 42.94 -4.89
N ASN A 2 35.38 42.91 -3.63
CA ASN A 2 35.67 41.69 -2.85
C ASN A 2 34.37 41.01 -2.43
N ASP A 3 34.01 39.89 -3.07
CA ASP A 3 33.04 38.96 -2.48
C ASP A 3 33.78 38.05 -1.49
N LYS A 4 33.90 38.52 -0.24
CA LYS A 4 34.19 37.64 0.89
C LYS A 4 32.98 36.72 1.08
N ARG A 5 32.90 35.65 0.30
CA ARG A 5 32.10 34.47 0.65
C ARG A 5 32.69 33.91 1.95
N ASN A 6 32.13 34.34 3.07
CA ASN A 6 32.29 33.66 4.36
C ASN A 6 31.63 32.26 4.22
N GLN A 7 32.24 31.36 3.47
CA GLN A 7 31.91 29.95 3.50
C GLN A 7 32.39 29.42 4.85
N ASN A 8 31.47 29.29 5.79
CA ASN A 8 31.74 28.68 7.08
C ASN A 8 31.86 27.16 6.84
N PRO A 9 33.05 26.55 6.91
CA PRO A 9 33.24 25.14 6.56
C PRO A 9 32.38 24.21 7.43
N ALA A 10 32.04 24.64 8.64
CA ALA A 10 31.16 23.92 9.55
C ALA A 10 29.70 23.89 9.07
N GLU A 11 29.25 24.90 8.30
CA GLU A 11 27.91 24.95 7.72
C GLU A 11 27.82 24.06 6.46
N ASP A 12 28.86 24.03 5.65
CA ASP A 12 28.92 23.18 4.45
C ASP A 12 29.05 21.69 4.83
N LEU A 13 29.82 21.38 5.88
CA LEU A 13 29.87 20.02 6.43
C LEU A 13 28.53 19.56 7.03
N LYS A 14 27.74 20.48 7.58
CA LYS A 14 26.37 20.20 8.04
C LYS A 14 25.43 19.93 6.85
N LYS A 15 25.53 20.72 5.78
CA LYS A 15 24.74 20.53 4.54
C LYS A 15 25.05 19.18 3.87
N LEU A 16 26.32 18.78 3.82
CA LEU A 16 26.73 17.46 3.28
C LEU A 16 26.14 16.29 4.07
N LYS A 17 26.04 16.41 5.41
CA LYS A 17 25.35 15.41 6.25
C LYS A 17 23.84 15.33 6.00
N GLU A 18 23.23 16.33 5.37
CA GLU A 18 21.81 16.32 5.04
C GLU A 18 21.49 15.53 3.77
N ILE A 19 22.42 15.42 2.82
CA ILE A 19 22.24 14.68 1.55
C ILE A 19 21.75 13.24 1.80
N PRO A 20 22.46 12.38 2.59
CA PRO A 20 22.01 11.00 2.82
C PRO A 20 20.66 10.94 3.56
N LYS A 21 20.36 11.93 4.42
CA LYS A 21 19.09 12.04 5.14
C LYS A 21 17.93 12.32 4.19
N TRP A 22 18.08 13.29 3.28
CA TRP A 22 17.05 13.64 2.31
C TRP A 22 16.92 12.59 1.21
N THR A 23 18.01 11.98 0.76
CA THR A 23 17.98 10.83 -0.16
C THR A 23 17.20 9.66 0.44
N ARG A 24 17.46 9.31 1.70
CA ARG A 24 16.71 8.26 2.40
C ARG A 24 15.22 8.61 2.49
N LYS A 25 14.89 9.83 2.92
CA LYS A 25 13.49 10.29 3.01
C LYS A 25 12.79 10.26 1.65
N TYR A 26 13.45 10.69 0.59
CA TYR A 26 12.91 10.64 -0.76
C TYR A 26 12.61 9.19 -1.15
N ALA A 27 13.60 8.30 -1.06
CA ALA A 27 13.46 6.91 -1.47
C ALA A 27 12.41 6.13 -0.65
N GLN A 28 12.31 6.37 0.68
CA GLN A 28 11.31 5.72 1.54
C GLN A 28 9.87 6.13 1.23
N ASN A 29 9.68 7.31 0.63
CA ASN A 29 8.36 7.89 0.41
C ASN A 29 7.95 7.89 -1.07
N ARG A 30 8.70 7.21 -1.96
CA ARG A 30 8.29 6.89 -3.34
C ARG A 30 7.21 5.82 -3.37
N MET A 31 6.09 6.12 -2.72
CA MET A 31 5.04 5.14 -2.44
C MET A 31 4.10 4.91 -3.63
N LEU A 32 4.12 5.76 -4.66
CA LEU A 32 3.17 5.67 -5.77
C LEU A 32 3.31 4.35 -6.55
N THR A 33 4.53 3.85 -6.75
CA THR A 33 4.75 2.53 -7.37
C THR A 33 4.10 1.43 -6.54
N THR A 34 4.30 1.43 -5.23
CA THR A 34 3.68 0.46 -4.32
C THR A 34 2.15 0.60 -4.29
N PHE A 35 1.62 1.82 -4.35
CA PHE A 35 0.18 2.05 -4.45
C PHE A 35 -0.41 1.41 -5.71
N VAL A 36 0.19 1.68 -6.87
CA VAL A 36 -0.26 1.12 -8.16
C VAL A 36 -0.24 -0.41 -8.11
N LEU A 37 0.82 -1.00 -7.55
CA LEU A 37 0.90 -2.46 -7.37
C LEU A 37 -0.24 -3.00 -6.49
N ILE A 38 -0.52 -2.34 -5.36
CA ILE A 38 -1.65 -2.72 -4.48
C ILE A 38 -2.98 -2.63 -5.23
N VAL A 39 -3.23 -1.54 -5.94
CA VAL A 39 -4.46 -1.36 -6.73
C VAL A 39 -4.58 -2.45 -7.80
N MET A 40 -3.50 -2.77 -8.51
CA MET A 40 -3.49 -3.87 -9.48
C MET A 40 -3.79 -5.22 -8.81
N THR A 41 -3.21 -5.50 -7.65
CA THR A 41 -3.50 -6.72 -6.89
C THR A 41 -4.97 -6.77 -6.46
N CYS A 42 -5.51 -5.67 -5.93
CA CYS A 42 -6.92 -5.59 -5.56
C CYS A 42 -7.85 -5.82 -6.77
N LEU A 43 -7.55 -5.22 -7.92
CA LEU A 43 -8.33 -5.44 -9.14
C LEU A 43 -8.31 -6.91 -9.57
N ILE A 44 -7.14 -7.56 -9.56
CA ILE A 44 -7.02 -9.00 -9.86
C ILE A 44 -7.86 -9.82 -8.86
N SER A 45 -7.78 -9.53 -7.56
CA SER A 45 -8.55 -10.23 -6.54
C SER A 45 -10.06 -10.06 -6.73
N VAL A 46 -10.53 -8.86 -7.07
CA VAL A 46 -11.95 -8.60 -7.36
C VAL A 46 -12.39 -9.33 -8.64
N SER A 47 -11.55 -9.33 -9.67
CA SER A 47 -11.83 -10.07 -10.91
C SER A 47 -12.04 -11.56 -10.66
N ILE A 48 -11.36 -12.16 -9.69
CA ILE A 48 -11.56 -13.57 -9.30
C ILE A 48 -12.78 -13.72 -8.37
N GLY A 49 -12.92 -12.84 -7.38
CA GLY A 49 -13.96 -12.94 -6.36
C GLY A 49 -15.38 -12.75 -6.89
N VAL A 50 -15.59 -11.83 -7.83
CA VAL A 50 -16.92 -11.55 -8.40
C VAL A 50 -17.49 -12.76 -9.17
N PRO A 51 -16.77 -13.37 -10.12
CA PRO A 51 -17.24 -14.58 -10.80
C PRO A 51 -17.44 -15.76 -9.84
N LEU A 52 -16.56 -15.95 -8.84
CA LEU A 52 -16.77 -16.99 -7.82
C LEU A 52 -18.10 -16.81 -7.08
N LEU A 53 -18.40 -15.58 -6.67
CA LEU A 53 -19.67 -15.25 -6.02
C LEU A 53 -20.87 -15.47 -6.95
N LEU A 54 -20.74 -15.11 -8.23
CA LEU A 54 -21.80 -15.34 -9.23
C LEU A 54 -22.07 -16.83 -9.44
N VAL A 55 -21.02 -17.65 -9.54
CA VAL A 55 -21.14 -19.12 -9.65
C VAL A 55 -21.83 -19.70 -8.42
N TRP A 56 -21.43 -19.27 -7.22
CA TRP A 56 -22.06 -19.69 -5.97
C TRP A 56 -23.56 -19.37 -5.95
N ILE A 57 -23.92 -18.11 -6.22
CA ILE A 57 -25.32 -17.67 -6.25
C ILE A 57 -26.11 -18.44 -7.32
N ALA A 58 -25.50 -18.70 -8.48
CA ALA A 58 -26.13 -19.45 -9.55
C ALA A 58 -26.46 -20.89 -9.15
N PHE A 59 -25.54 -21.59 -8.49
CA PHE A 59 -25.79 -22.94 -7.99
C PHE A 59 -26.86 -22.96 -6.89
N VAL A 60 -26.80 -22.04 -5.93
CA VAL A 60 -27.81 -21.94 -4.86
C VAL A 60 -29.21 -21.68 -5.43
N LYS A 61 -29.31 -20.90 -6.51
CA LYS A 61 -30.59 -20.56 -7.17
C LYS A 61 -30.98 -21.51 -8.30
N GLY A 62 -30.20 -22.56 -8.58
CA GLY A 62 -30.44 -23.47 -9.70
C GLY A 62 -30.34 -22.85 -11.10
N ASN A 63 -29.75 -21.66 -11.24
CA ASN A 63 -29.62 -20.95 -12.51
C ASN A 63 -28.38 -21.43 -13.28
N MET A 64 -28.54 -22.49 -14.07
CA MET A 64 -27.45 -23.13 -14.81
C MET A 64 -26.79 -22.23 -15.86
N ILE A 65 -27.53 -21.26 -16.43
CA ILE A 65 -26.97 -20.30 -17.41
C ILE A 65 -25.99 -19.36 -16.73
N LEU A 66 -26.37 -18.79 -15.57
CA LEU A 66 -25.49 -17.91 -14.81
C LEU A 66 -24.25 -18.65 -14.28
N ALA A 67 -24.42 -19.92 -13.90
CA ALA A 67 -23.31 -20.78 -13.50
C ALA A 67 -22.32 -21.00 -14.67
N GLY A 68 -22.84 -21.29 -15.87
CA GLY A 68 -22.03 -21.45 -17.08
C GLY A 68 -21.23 -20.19 -17.43
N VAL A 69 -21.87 -19.01 -17.40
CA VAL A 69 -21.19 -17.72 -17.63
C VAL A 69 -20.11 -17.46 -16.59
N GLY A 70 -20.41 -17.70 -15.31
CA GLY A 70 -19.45 -17.53 -14.23
C GLY A 70 -18.23 -18.45 -14.34
N ILE A 71 -18.44 -19.72 -14.71
CA ILE A 71 -17.35 -20.68 -14.94
C ILE A 71 -16.50 -20.26 -16.14
N ALA A 72 -17.12 -19.85 -17.25
CA ALA A 72 -16.38 -19.39 -18.43
C ALA A 72 -15.49 -18.17 -18.11
N LEU A 73 -16.01 -17.22 -17.33
CA LEU A 73 -15.23 -16.07 -16.83
C LEU A 73 -14.05 -16.52 -15.96
N LEU A 74 -14.26 -17.45 -15.04
CA LEU A 74 -13.17 -17.99 -14.20
C LEU A 74 -12.09 -18.68 -15.01
N VAL A 75 -12.46 -19.47 -16.01
CA VAL A 75 -11.51 -20.12 -16.93
C VAL A 75 -10.70 -19.07 -17.70
N ALA A 76 -11.36 -18.05 -18.25
CA ALA A 76 -10.68 -16.96 -18.96
C ALA A 76 -9.68 -16.22 -18.06
N ILE A 77 -10.06 -15.92 -16.82
CA ILE A 77 -9.19 -15.28 -15.82
C ILE A 77 -8.03 -16.20 -15.45
N LEU A 78 -8.26 -17.49 -15.28
CA LEU A 78 -7.21 -18.46 -14.98
C LEU A 78 -6.18 -18.53 -16.11
N ILE A 79 -6.63 -18.59 -17.37
CA ILE A 79 -5.75 -18.54 -18.54
C ILE A 79 -4.93 -17.24 -18.54
N PHE A 80 -5.59 -16.10 -18.31
CA PHE A 80 -4.91 -14.81 -18.20
C PHE A 80 -3.85 -14.80 -17.09
N LEU A 81 -4.15 -15.32 -15.90
CA LEU A 81 -3.22 -15.39 -14.77
C LEU A 81 -2.03 -16.31 -15.07
N ILE A 82 -2.25 -17.44 -15.74
CA ILE A 82 -1.16 -18.34 -16.17
C ILE A 82 -0.22 -17.61 -17.13
N ILE A 83 -0.76 -16.93 -18.15
CA ILE A 83 0.03 -16.14 -19.10
C ILE A 83 0.78 -15.01 -18.37
N PHE A 84 0.09 -14.31 -17.46
CA PHE A 84 0.66 -13.21 -16.70
C PHE A 84 1.79 -13.67 -15.77
N LEU A 85 1.59 -14.75 -15.02
CA LEU A 85 2.59 -15.35 -14.13
C LEU A 85 3.77 -15.93 -14.91
N SER A 86 3.53 -16.49 -16.11
CA SER A 86 4.61 -16.94 -17.00
C SER A 86 5.47 -15.77 -17.46
N LYS A 87 4.85 -14.64 -17.81
CA LYS A 87 5.56 -13.45 -18.30
C LYS A 87 6.30 -12.69 -17.19
N PHE A 88 5.70 -12.59 -16.00
CA PHE A 88 6.19 -11.70 -14.92
C PHE A 88 6.59 -12.42 -13.62
N GLY A 89 6.45 -13.74 -13.55
CA GLY A 89 6.88 -14.57 -12.42
C GLY A 89 8.31 -15.10 -12.56
N GLY A 90 8.73 -15.93 -11.60
CA GLY A 90 10.04 -16.61 -11.62
C GLY A 90 11.22 -15.64 -11.75
N LYS A 91 12.05 -15.83 -12.79
CA LYS A 91 13.22 -14.97 -13.09
C LYS A 91 12.87 -13.51 -13.41
N ASN A 92 11.63 -13.28 -13.83
CA ASN A 92 11.11 -11.96 -14.22
C ASN A 92 10.41 -11.24 -13.05
N ARG A 93 10.46 -11.81 -11.84
CA ARG A 93 9.83 -11.23 -10.65
C ARG A 93 10.46 -9.87 -10.35
N GLY A 94 9.65 -8.82 -10.43
CA GLY A 94 10.09 -7.43 -10.25
C GLY A 94 10.21 -6.64 -11.56
N LEU A 95 10.04 -7.26 -12.74
CA LEU A 95 9.96 -6.51 -14.01
C LEU A 95 8.78 -5.53 -14.03
N ILE A 96 7.65 -5.89 -13.40
CA ILE A 96 6.50 -5.00 -13.26
C ILE A 96 6.87 -3.81 -12.38
N ASP A 97 7.44 -4.07 -11.19
CA ASP A 97 7.91 -3.03 -10.27
C ASP A 97 8.84 -2.05 -10.99
N GLN A 98 9.83 -2.56 -11.73
CA GLN A 98 10.78 -1.74 -12.49
C GLN A 98 10.12 -0.95 -13.62
N LYS A 99 9.19 -1.55 -14.36
CA LYS A 99 8.45 -0.85 -15.43
C LYS A 99 7.59 0.28 -14.87
N ILE A 100 6.86 0.03 -13.79
CA ILE A 100 6.03 1.04 -13.13
C ILE A 100 6.92 2.12 -12.51
N GLU A 101 8.01 1.74 -11.86
CA GLU A 101 8.96 2.70 -11.28
C GLU A 101 9.57 3.60 -12.35
N ARG A 102 10.02 3.04 -13.48
CA ARG A 102 10.55 3.81 -14.61
C ARG A 102 9.50 4.71 -15.25
N TRP A 103 8.26 4.23 -15.35
CA TRP A 103 7.15 5.03 -15.87
C TRP A 103 6.85 6.24 -15.00
N ILE A 104 6.81 6.06 -13.67
CA ILE A 104 6.46 7.13 -12.71
C ILE A 104 7.64 8.07 -12.44
N TYR A 105 8.83 7.52 -12.25
CA TYR A 105 9.98 8.21 -11.67
C TYR A 105 11.23 8.19 -12.57
N GLY A 106 11.14 7.70 -13.80
CA GLY A 106 12.31 7.52 -14.67
C GLY A 106 13.11 8.80 -14.94
N LYS A 107 12.47 9.97 -14.86
CA LYS A 107 13.11 11.29 -15.00
C LYS A 107 13.84 11.77 -13.74
N GLU A 108 13.70 11.07 -12.61
CA GLU A 108 14.22 11.49 -11.30
C GLU A 108 15.46 10.68 -10.88
N GLY A 109 15.90 9.74 -11.72
CA GLY A 109 17.00 8.84 -11.41
C GLY A 109 16.54 7.57 -10.68
N THR A 110 17.48 6.64 -10.54
CA THR A 110 17.23 5.36 -9.87
C THR A 110 17.53 5.48 -8.39
N THR A 111 16.66 4.90 -7.55
CA THR A 111 16.93 4.79 -6.12
C THR A 111 16.77 3.33 -5.72
N SER A 112 17.83 2.72 -5.21
CA SER A 112 17.74 1.39 -4.63
C SER A 112 17.70 1.51 -3.11
N MET A 113 16.72 0.86 -2.50
CA MET A 113 16.71 0.65 -1.06
C MET A 113 17.14 -0.77 -0.75
N PRO A 114 17.91 -0.97 0.34
CA PRO A 114 18.27 -2.31 0.77
C PRO A 114 17.00 -3.12 1.03
N VAL A 115 17.01 -4.36 0.55
CA VAL A 115 15.91 -5.32 0.75
C VAL A 115 15.69 -5.51 2.26
N PRO A 116 14.43 -5.52 2.74
CA PRO A 116 14.13 -5.73 4.16
C PRO A 116 14.82 -6.97 4.71
N LYS A 117 15.63 -6.81 5.77
CA LYS A 117 16.39 -7.91 6.41
C LYS A 117 15.46 -9.04 6.88
N LEU A 118 14.22 -8.71 7.26
CA LEU A 118 13.23 -9.66 7.78
C LEU A 118 12.64 -10.58 6.69
N THR A 119 12.51 -10.12 5.44
CA THR A 119 11.84 -10.87 4.36
C THR A 119 12.54 -12.16 3.93
N LYS A 120 13.84 -12.32 4.21
CA LYS A 120 14.57 -13.57 3.92
C LYS A 120 14.39 -14.64 5.00
N LYS A 121 14.27 -14.27 6.28
CA LYS A 121 14.29 -15.23 7.41
C LYS A 121 12.91 -15.69 7.91
N LYS A 122 11.80 -15.00 7.59
CA LYS A 122 10.49 -15.29 8.20
C LYS A 122 9.30 -15.28 7.22
N LYS A 123 9.45 -15.83 6.02
CA LYS A 123 8.33 -15.95 5.05
C LYS A 123 7.12 -16.71 5.62
N TRP A 124 7.36 -17.73 6.44
CA TRP A 124 6.30 -18.50 7.07
C TRP A 124 5.44 -17.65 8.02
N LEU A 125 6.07 -16.70 8.75
CA LEU A 125 5.35 -15.81 9.66
C LEU A 125 4.41 -14.88 8.90
N ASP A 126 4.85 -14.35 7.76
CA ASP A 126 4.00 -13.53 6.88
C ASP A 126 2.79 -14.32 6.38
N LEU A 127 2.99 -15.59 6.01
CA LEU A 127 1.90 -16.49 5.62
C LEU A 127 0.92 -16.73 6.79
N VAL A 128 1.42 -17.03 7.99
CA VAL A 128 0.56 -17.23 9.18
C VAL A 128 -0.25 -15.99 9.51
N VAL A 129 0.38 -14.81 9.51
CA VAL A 129 -0.30 -13.54 9.76
C VAL A 129 -1.35 -13.25 8.68
N ALA A 130 -1.04 -13.51 7.41
CA ALA A 130 -2.00 -13.38 6.33
C ALA A 130 -3.19 -14.34 6.47
N MET A 131 -2.96 -15.59 6.87
CA MET A 131 -4.04 -16.56 7.13
C MET A 131 -4.93 -16.10 8.29
N ILE A 132 -4.35 -15.68 9.41
CA ILE A 132 -5.12 -15.16 10.56
C ILE A 132 -5.96 -13.96 10.13
N PHE A 133 -5.36 -13.01 9.39
CA PHE A 133 -6.08 -11.85 8.87
C PHE A 133 -7.27 -12.25 7.99
N MET A 134 -7.08 -13.20 7.07
CA MET A 134 -8.14 -13.68 6.19
C MET A 134 -9.25 -14.40 6.96
N VAL A 135 -8.91 -15.23 7.95
CA VAL A 135 -9.89 -15.90 8.82
C VAL A 135 -10.70 -14.87 9.60
N CYS A 136 -10.07 -13.84 10.18
CA CYS A 136 -10.78 -12.78 10.88
C CYS A 136 -11.67 -11.95 9.96
N LEU A 137 -11.21 -11.65 8.74
CA LEU A 137 -11.98 -10.90 7.75
C LEU A 137 -13.22 -11.68 7.27
N LEU A 138 -13.04 -12.94 6.88
CA LEU A 138 -14.15 -13.78 6.42
C LEU A 138 -15.10 -14.14 7.57
N GLY A 139 -14.54 -14.40 8.76
CA GLY A 139 -15.32 -14.70 9.97
C GLY A 139 -16.18 -13.51 10.41
N SER A 140 -15.65 -12.29 10.40
CA SER A 140 -16.43 -11.10 10.76
C SER A 140 -17.53 -10.81 9.73
N MET A 141 -17.27 -11.02 8.44
CA MET A 141 -18.29 -10.94 7.39
C MET A 141 -19.38 -11.98 7.58
N PHE A 142 -19.03 -13.24 7.82
CA PHE A 142 -19.98 -14.32 8.05
C PHE A 142 -20.85 -14.03 9.29
N LEU A 143 -20.24 -13.69 10.43
CA LEU A 143 -20.96 -13.34 11.65
C LEU A 143 -21.88 -12.12 11.48
N SER A 144 -21.51 -11.17 10.61
CA SER A 144 -22.36 -10.04 10.28
C SER A 144 -23.54 -10.43 9.41
N MET A 145 -23.35 -11.32 8.43
CA MET A 145 -24.43 -11.84 7.58
C MET A 145 -25.46 -12.65 8.38
N GLU A 146 -25.00 -13.43 9.36
CA GLU A 146 -25.84 -14.19 10.29
C GLU A 146 -26.48 -13.30 11.39
N GLY A 147 -26.19 -12.00 11.41
CA GLY A 147 -26.78 -11.04 12.35
C GLY A 147 -26.17 -11.02 13.74
N TYR A 148 -25.13 -11.82 14.03
CA TYR A 148 -24.40 -11.77 15.31
C TYR A 148 -23.64 -10.45 15.51
N ILE A 149 -23.18 -9.84 14.41
CA ILE A 149 -22.53 -8.52 14.42
C ILE A 149 -23.42 -7.53 13.68
N ALA A 150 -23.97 -6.57 14.40
CA ALA A 150 -24.67 -5.46 13.78
C ALA A 150 -23.74 -4.69 12.84
N PHE A 151 -24.23 -4.28 11.66
CA PHE A 151 -23.41 -3.60 10.63
C PHE A 151 -22.62 -2.39 11.16
N LYS A 152 -23.17 -1.65 12.14
CA LYS A 152 -22.49 -0.53 12.78
C LYS A 152 -21.17 -0.93 13.47
N TYR A 153 -21.06 -2.16 13.96
CA TYR A 153 -19.86 -2.66 14.64
C TYR A 153 -18.89 -3.40 13.73
N LEU A 154 -19.24 -3.58 12.45
CA LEU A 154 -18.40 -4.30 11.50
C LEU A 154 -17.03 -3.63 11.35
N GLN A 155 -16.99 -2.30 11.29
CA GLN A 155 -15.76 -1.54 11.21
C GLN A 155 -14.93 -1.53 12.53
N PRO A 156 -15.53 -1.29 13.71
CA PRO A 156 -14.82 -1.44 14.98
C PRO A 156 -14.21 -2.83 15.17
N VAL A 157 -14.96 -3.89 14.86
CA VAL A 157 -14.47 -5.27 14.93
C VAL A 157 -13.32 -5.47 13.95
N SER A 158 -13.44 -4.94 12.73
CA SER A 158 -12.39 -5.09 11.72
C SER A 158 -11.09 -4.37 12.09
N ALA A 159 -11.15 -3.27 12.84
CA ALA A 159 -9.96 -2.56 13.32
C ALA A 159 -9.08 -3.43 14.22
N ILE A 160 -9.65 -4.38 14.96
CA ILE A 160 -8.92 -5.28 15.87
C ILE A 160 -7.89 -6.14 15.11
N TYR A 161 -8.17 -6.49 13.86
CA TYR A 161 -7.24 -7.29 13.03
C TYR A 161 -6.59 -6.48 11.89
N ILE A 162 -7.26 -5.48 11.32
CA ILE A 162 -6.70 -4.63 10.25
C ILE A 162 -5.56 -3.75 10.75
N VAL A 163 -5.72 -3.11 11.91
CA VAL A 163 -4.70 -2.18 12.44
C VAL A 163 -3.41 -2.93 12.79
N PRO A 164 -3.42 -4.03 13.57
CA PRO A 164 -2.22 -4.79 13.83
C PRO A 164 -1.60 -5.38 12.56
N PHE A 165 -2.40 -5.81 11.59
CA PHE A 165 -1.91 -6.30 10.31
C PHE A 165 -1.12 -5.23 9.53
N PHE A 166 -1.65 -4.01 9.41
CA PHE A 166 -0.94 -2.92 8.74
C PHE A 166 0.33 -2.50 9.49
N VAL A 167 0.29 -2.46 10.82
CA VAL A 167 1.47 -2.16 11.64
C VAL A 167 2.53 -3.25 11.47
N PHE A 168 2.14 -4.53 11.48
CA PHE A 168 3.04 -5.66 11.22
C PHE A 168 3.68 -5.55 9.83
N GLN A 169 2.87 -5.32 8.80
CA GLN A 169 3.36 -5.15 7.42
C GLN A 169 4.34 -3.99 7.29
N TYR A 170 4.09 -2.87 7.98
CA TYR A 170 5.04 -1.77 8.03
C TYR A 170 6.41 -2.20 8.56
N PHE A 171 6.46 -2.90 9.69
CA PHE A 171 7.73 -3.38 10.26
C PHE A 171 8.41 -4.42 9.38
N LEU A 172 7.65 -5.31 8.74
CA LEU A 172 8.16 -6.32 7.82
C LEU A 172 8.84 -5.68 6.59
N GLN A 173 8.29 -4.57 6.11
CA GLN A 173 8.75 -3.88 4.90
C GLN A 173 9.81 -2.81 5.17
N ARG A 174 10.21 -2.57 6.43
CA ARG A 174 11.34 -1.66 6.73
C ARG A 174 12.67 -2.20 6.16
N PRO A 175 13.52 -1.34 5.58
CA PRO A 175 13.42 0.12 5.55
C PRO A 175 12.74 0.70 4.29
N ARG A 176 12.12 -0.14 3.43
CA ARG A 176 11.56 0.25 2.12
C ARG A 176 10.41 1.25 2.24
N LEU A 177 9.57 1.10 3.26
CA LEU A 177 8.46 2.02 3.53
C LEU A 177 8.81 3.10 4.56
N GLY A 178 8.43 4.34 4.26
CA GLY A 178 8.47 5.46 5.18
C GLY A 178 7.40 5.35 6.28
N PRO A 179 7.60 6.00 7.44
CA PRO A 179 6.63 5.97 8.54
C PRO A 179 5.27 6.59 8.20
N LEU A 180 5.18 7.41 7.15
CA LEU A 180 3.93 8.04 6.72
C LEU A 180 2.86 7.02 6.31
N VAL A 181 3.22 5.79 5.95
CA VAL A 181 2.23 4.73 5.69
C VAL A 181 1.40 4.38 6.94
N LEU A 182 1.93 4.63 8.15
CA LEU A 182 1.22 4.41 9.42
C LEU A 182 0.06 5.39 9.63
N ILE A 183 -0.05 6.44 8.82
CA ILE A 183 -1.24 7.29 8.81
C ILE A 183 -2.49 6.44 8.52
N CYS A 184 -2.40 5.43 7.65
CA CYS A 184 -3.53 4.56 7.33
C CYS A 184 -4.09 3.82 8.57
N PRO A 185 -3.32 3.00 9.30
CA PRO A 185 -3.83 2.33 10.51
C PRO A 185 -4.26 3.30 11.61
N ILE A 186 -3.62 4.47 11.73
CA ILE A 186 -4.04 5.51 12.69
C ILE A 186 -5.44 6.04 12.35
N LEU A 187 -5.67 6.43 11.09
CA LEU A 187 -6.98 6.92 10.65
C LEU A 187 -8.05 5.83 10.78
N TYR A 188 -7.70 4.57 10.45
CA TYR A 188 -8.60 3.44 10.60
C TYR A 188 -9.01 3.21 12.06
N ALA A 189 -8.06 3.31 12.99
CA ALA A 189 -8.32 3.20 14.43
C ALA A 189 -9.18 4.35 14.95
N ILE A 190 -8.88 5.59 14.55
CA ILE A 190 -9.69 6.77 14.92
C ILE A 190 -11.13 6.60 14.43
N HIS A 191 -11.32 6.17 13.19
CA HIS A 191 -12.64 5.94 12.62
C HIS A 191 -13.41 4.87 13.42
N ALA A 192 -12.77 3.75 13.78
CA ALA A 192 -13.38 2.74 14.64
C ALA A 192 -13.78 3.30 16.02
N ILE A 193 -12.92 4.11 16.66
CA ILE A 193 -13.20 4.74 17.96
C ILE A 193 -14.41 5.69 17.85
N LEU A 194 -14.47 6.50 16.80
CA LEU A 194 -15.58 7.43 16.57
C LEU A 194 -16.92 6.70 16.43
N ILE A 195 -16.94 5.55 15.75
CA ILE A 195 -18.15 4.73 15.63
C ILE A 195 -18.57 4.16 16.98
N VAL A 196 -17.62 3.66 17.79
CA VAL A 196 -17.90 3.18 19.15
C VAL A 196 -18.41 4.32 20.03
N ALA A 197 -17.92 5.55 19.84
CA ALA A 197 -18.40 6.76 20.51
C ALA A 197 -19.77 7.25 20.01
N GLY A 198 -20.40 6.56 19.06
CA GLY A 198 -21.75 6.86 18.57
C GLY A 198 -21.80 7.79 17.36
N VAL A 199 -20.66 8.14 16.75
CA VAL A 199 -20.64 8.95 15.53
C VAL A 199 -21.13 8.10 14.34
N PRO A 200 -22.18 8.50 13.60
CA PRO A 200 -22.79 7.71 12.54
C PRO A 200 -22.02 7.77 11.21
N ILE A 201 -20.70 7.54 11.25
CA ILE A 201 -19.81 7.52 10.08
C ILE A 201 -19.65 6.09 9.52
N PHE A 202 -20.75 5.42 9.24
CA PHE A 202 -20.76 4.07 8.66
C PHE A 202 -21.90 3.91 7.65
N PHE A 203 -21.80 2.91 6.78
CA PHE A 203 -22.86 2.61 5.81
C PHE A 203 -23.89 1.65 6.42
N THR A 204 -25.15 1.81 6.02
CA THR A 204 -26.28 0.97 6.46
C THR A 204 -26.92 0.23 5.27
N GLY A 205 -27.75 -0.78 5.58
CA GLY A 205 -28.47 -1.56 4.57
C GLY A 205 -27.52 -2.27 3.60
N ASN A 206 -27.88 -2.27 2.31
CA ASN A 206 -27.11 -2.94 1.25
C ASN A 206 -25.69 -2.38 1.06
N LEU A 207 -25.43 -1.17 1.57
CA LEU A 207 -24.09 -0.55 1.52
C LEU A 207 -23.24 -0.89 2.75
N GLY A 208 -23.77 -1.64 3.73
CA GLY A 208 -23.06 -1.96 4.97
C GLY A 208 -21.67 -2.57 4.76
N MET A 209 -21.50 -3.38 3.70
CA MET A 209 -20.21 -3.96 3.31
C MET A 209 -19.14 -2.93 2.92
N LEU A 210 -19.54 -1.74 2.46
CA LEU A 210 -18.60 -0.65 2.15
C LEU A 210 -17.98 -0.04 3.41
N SER A 211 -18.54 -0.29 4.60
CA SER A 211 -18.01 0.21 5.89
C SER A 211 -16.62 -0.34 6.22
N ILE A 212 -16.23 -1.49 5.67
CA ILE A 212 -14.85 -1.96 5.74
C ILE A 212 -14.06 -1.45 4.52
N GLY A 213 -14.56 -1.74 3.31
CA GLY A 213 -13.81 -1.55 2.08
C GLY A 213 -13.42 -0.09 1.81
N LEU A 214 -14.37 0.84 1.98
CA LEU A 214 -14.13 2.25 1.66
C LEU A 214 -13.14 2.90 2.64
N PRO A 215 -13.22 2.71 3.98
CA PRO A 215 -12.20 3.23 4.88
C PRO A 215 -10.82 2.59 4.66
N VAL A 216 -10.73 1.26 4.43
CA VAL A 216 -9.45 0.60 4.14
C VAL A 216 -8.80 1.21 2.90
N PHE A 217 -9.55 1.31 1.80
CA PHE A 217 -9.04 1.85 0.55
C PHE A 217 -8.75 3.35 0.64
N GLY A 218 -9.68 4.13 1.17
CA GLY A 218 -9.61 5.59 1.26
C GLY A 218 -8.44 6.07 2.13
N TYR A 219 -8.25 5.46 3.32
CA TYR A 219 -7.13 5.82 4.19
C TYR A 219 -5.78 5.34 3.65
N THR A 220 -5.77 4.21 2.94
CA THR A 220 -4.58 3.76 2.22
C THR A 220 -4.23 4.77 1.12
N PHE A 221 -5.19 5.13 0.25
CA PHE A 221 -4.98 6.13 -0.79
C PHE A 221 -4.44 7.44 -0.21
N LEU A 222 -5.06 7.97 0.85
CA LEU A 222 -4.64 9.20 1.49
C LEU A 222 -3.20 9.12 2.04
N ALA A 223 -2.86 8.05 2.77
CA ALA A 223 -1.52 7.86 3.32
C ALA A 223 -0.45 7.81 2.21
N TYR A 224 -0.76 7.16 1.10
CA TYR A 224 0.14 7.05 -0.06
C TYR A 224 0.29 8.37 -0.81
N MET A 225 -0.79 9.16 -0.95
CA MET A 225 -0.72 10.51 -1.51
C MET A 225 0.12 11.46 -0.65
N ILE A 226 -0.08 11.45 0.67
CA ILE A 226 0.74 12.22 1.61
C ILE A 226 2.21 11.80 1.52
N GLY A 227 2.47 10.49 1.47
CA GLY A 227 3.78 9.94 1.21
C GLY A 227 4.41 10.48 -0.07
N HIS A 228 3.66 10.46 -1.17
CA HIS A 228 4.14 10.97 -2.45
C HIS A 228 4.44 12.47 -2.41
N LEU A 229 3.56 13.29 -1.82
CA LEU A 229 3.80 14.73 -1.64
C LEU A 229 5.08 14.98 -0.82
N TYR A 230 5.27 14.19 0.24
CA TYR A 230 6.48 14.27 1.04
C TYR A 230 7.74 13.86 0.26
N SER A 231 7.64 12.88 -0.65
CA SER A 231 8.76 12.53 -1.52
C SER A 231 9.12 13.67 -2.47
N ARG A 232 8.12 14.38 -3.03
CA ARG A 232 8.36 15.58 -3.86
C ARG A 232 9.06 16.68 -3.08
N TYR A 233 8.61 16.92 -1.84
CA TYR A 233 9.25 17.86 -0.94
C TYR A 233 10.71 17.46 -0.63
N ALA A 234 10.96 16.19 -0.30
CA ALA A 234 12.30 15.68 -0.02
C ALA A 234 13.23 15.81 -1.24
N LEU A 235 12.72 15.55 -2.46
CA LEU A 235 13.49 15.73 -3.70
C LEU A 235 13.83 17.21 -3.94
N LYS A 236 12.88 18.13 -3.70
CA LYS A 236 13.13 19.57 -3.81
C LYS A 236 14.23 20.01 -2.84
N LYS A 237 14.20 19.52 -1.59
CA LYS A 237 15.26 19.77 -0.60
C LYS A 237 16.61 19.18 -1.03
N LEU A 238 16.62 17.96 -1.54
CA LEU A 238 17.84 17.31 -2.03
C LEU A 238 18.49 18.12 -3.16
N LYS A 239 17.72 18.52 -4.17
CA LYS A 239 18.21 19.36 -5.28
C LYS A 239 18.77 20.71 -4.81
N GLY A 240 18.15 21.31 -3.81
CA GLY A 240 18.64 22.55 -3.21
C GLY A 240 20.00 22.39 -2.54
N VAL A 241 20.22 21.28 -1.83
CA VAL A 241 21.51 21.00 -1.18
C VAL A 241 22.60 20.67 -2.20
N THR A 242 22.28 19.94 -3.28
CA THR A 242 23.27 19.57 -4.31
C THR A 242 23.65 20.73 -5.25
N HIS A 243 22.73 21.67 -5.52
CA HIS A 243 23.09 22.89 -6.28
C HIS A 243 24.05 23.78 -5.50
N LEU A 244 23.86 23.89 -4.17
CA LEU A 244 24.80 24.60 -3.29
C LEU A 244 26.17 23.92 -3.22
N GLU A 245 26.24 22.60 -3.44
CA GLU A 245 27.50 21.84 -3.52
C GLU A 245 28.25 22.13 -4.82
N GLY A 246 27.56 22.20 -5.97
CA GLY A 246 28.16 22.59 -7.25
C GLY A 246 28.72 24.01 -7.21
N ASP A 247 27.94 24.97 -6.69
CA ASP A 247 28.38 26.36 -6.54
C ASP A 247 29.52 26.56 -5.52
N ALA A 248 29.73 25.60 -4.62
CA ALA A 248 30.85 25.59 -3.67
C ALA A 248 32.09 24.91 -4.24
N ALA A 249 31.92 23.90 -5.10
CA ALA A 249 33.03 23.19 -5.77
C ALA A 249 33.62 23.99 -6.94
N ASP A 250 32.80 24.75 -7.67
CA ASP A 250 33.24 25.59 -8.79
C ASP A 250 33.83 26.95 -8.35
N GLY A 251 33.79 27.24 -7.04
CA GLY A 251 34.31 28.47 -6.43
C GLY A 251 35.59 28.28 -5.61
N ALA A 252 36.22 27.11 -5.67
CA ALA A 252 37.50 26.76 -5.03
C ALA A 252 38.60 26.60 -6.09
#